data_AF-A0A931ZE32-F1
#
_entry.id   AF-A0A931ZE32-F1
#
_cell.length_a   1.000
_cell.length_b   1.000
_cell.length_c   1.000
_cell.angle_alpha   90.00
_cell.angle_beta   90.00
_cell.angle_gamma   90.00
#
_symmetry.space_group_name_H-M   'P 1'
#
loop_
_entity.id
_entity.type
_entity.pdbx_description
1 polymer ?
#
loop_
_entity_poly.entity_id
_entity_poly.type
_entity_poly.pdbx_seq_one_letter_code
_entity_poly.pdbx_strand_id
1 'polypeptide(L)'
;MSAAVTRFAARLAFAALLAQSPALLRAQTDASIAGQGAAAGGGAPQSRPVPRDPNFMRDAQHFPGLANQSALTELMPVYFPATVPALETELPSAPAVRDPLWSELAGETNELFFAPLSTRLAKGGLDRRQRERLELYRRKRTAALAELRQSLAAAESGATPTAPADATLAELAATADALRHDLYRGGFLVADADWNQHRNWRLGDPGSKRTAQELLADELAVLRAATFYQEGLSTSQRQLLREIVIEIAASLGDTDTALAASDFAPDETIFFLPHGSRLRVPADIPAALAAQLDAFTAEKRALKRELRDALFALDRESDSKRERALRELAAQQEPRFRALETSAEAIRRELARVTAARPAAPRSNLPPELEQRIEAYLRNKASLQRVARQQAQSDGAPANAKKPPSAEAARAALAAFEAENRNRIAALAAEARALREEVARVSANSPAGATKSVDTLLADFAAAFKQQQLQALYQDYRTAVLQPGLRPAQRDLLFNAAVAALDLTGLKDWQAVPE
;
A
#
# COMPACT_ATOMS: atom_id res chain seq x y z
N MET A 1 -23.15 9.20 5.41
CA MET A 1 -23.05 10.42 6.26
C MET A 1 -22.06 10.31 7.44
N SER A 2 -21.65 9.12 7.91
CA SER A 2 -20.72 8.98 9.06
C SER A 2 -19.28 9.49 8.81
N ALA A 3 -18.70 9.18 7.64
CA ALA A 3 -17.35 9.64 7.29
C ALA A 3 -17.23 11.16 7.09
N ALA A 4 -18.30 11.84 6.68
CA ALA A 4 -18.30 13.28 6.43
C ALA A 4 -18.18 14.09 7.75
N VAL A 5 -18.78 13.60 8.84
CA VAL A 5 -18.77 14.27 10.14
C VAL A 5 -17.43 14.07 10.86
N THR A 6 -16.83 12.87 10.78
CA THR A 6 -15.47 12.63 11.30
C THR A 6 -14.42 13.42 10.52
N ARG A 7 -14.56 13.53 9.19
CA ARG A 7 -13.72 14.42 8.36
C ARG A 7 -13.92 15.89 8.71
N PHE A 8 -15.12 16.31 9.11
CA PHE A 8 -15.42 17.68 9.53
C PHE A 8 -14.80 18.03 10.90
N ALA A 9 -14.88 17.13 11.89
CA ALA A 9 -14.24 17.31 13.19
C ALA A 9 -12.70 17.30 13.09
N ALA A 10 -12.13 16.41 12.27
CA ALA A 10 -10.70 16.40 11.98
C ALA A 10 -10.27 17.66 11.21
N ARG A 11 -11.10 18.16 10.27
CA ARG A 11 -10.88 19.44 9.58
C ARG A 11 -10.98 20.64 10.51
N LEU A 12 -11.85 20.63 11.53
CA LEU A 12 -11.96 21.70 12.52
C LEU A 12 -10.77 21.73 13.49
N ALA A 13 -10.32 20.57 13.99
CA ALA A 13 -9.10 20.48 14.80
C ALA A 13 -7.85 20.89 13.98
N PHE A 14 -7.82 20.52 12.70
CA PHE A 14 -6.76 20.92 11.76
C PHE A 14 -6.84 22.42 11.42
N ALA A 15 -8.04 22.97 11.22
CA ALA A 15 -8.25 24.39 10.96
C ALA A 15 -7.94 25.26 12.18
N ALA A 16 -8.20 24.80 13.41
CA ALA A 16 -7.81 25.50 14.63
C ALA A 16 -6.28 25.53 14.82
N LEU A 17 -5.59 24.41 14.52
CA LEU A 17 -4.13 24.34 14.53
C LEU A 17 -3.48 25.16 13.40
N LEU A 18 -4.18 25.35 12.27
CA LEU A 18 -3.75 26.19 11.14
C LEU A 18 -4.16 27.66 11.26
N ALA A 19 -5.19 27.99 12.04
CA ALA A 19 -5.65 29.36 12.27
C ALA A 19 -4.60 30.23 12.99
N GLN A 20 -3.59 29.61 13.61
CA GLN A 20 -2.40 30.28 14.16
C GLN A 20 -1.30 30.54 13.10
N SER A 21 -1.55 30.23 11.82
CA SER A 21 -0.71 30.57 10.66
C SER A 21 -1.56 30.78 9.40
N PRO A 22 -2.31 31.89 9.30
CA PRO A 22 -3.30 32.13 8.24
C PRO A 22 -2.74 32.19 6.80
N ALA A 23 -1.42 32.34 6.62
CA ALA A 23 -0.79 32.44 5.30
C ALA A 23 -0.65 31.09 4.55
N LEU A 24 -0.51 29.96 5.25
CA LEU A 24 -0.39 28.64 4.60
C LEU A 24 -1.71 28.17 3.97
N LEU A 25 -2.84 28.65 4.49
CA LEU A 25 -4.15 28.36 3.92
C LEU A 25 -4.35 29.06 2.56
N ARG A 26 -3.82 30.29 2.40
CA ARG A 26 -3.89 31.06 1.14
C ARG A 26 -3.01 30.46 0.05
N ALA A 27 -1.77 30.08 0.35
CA ALA A 27 -0.88 29.45 -0.62
C ALA A 27 -1.44 28.12 -1.17
N GLN A 28 -2.18 27.36 -0.35
CA GLN A 28 -2.77 26.09 -0.74
C GLN A 28 -4.10 26.25 -1.51
N THR A 29 -4.88 27.31 -1.25
CA THR A 29 -6.06 27.64 -2.08
C THR A 29 -5.69 28.31 -3.39
N ASP A 30 -4.66 29.15 -3.41
CA ASP A 30 -4.29 29.94 -4.59
C ASP A 30 -3.55 29.07 -5.63
N ALA A 31 -2.77 28.06 -5.20
CA ALA A 31 -2.19 27.05 -6.10
C ALA A 31 -3.24 26.11 -6.72
N SER A 32 -4.35 25.86 -6.03
CA SER A 32 -5.47 25.04 -6.53
C SER A 32 -6.35 25.80 -7.54
N ILE A 33 -6.45 27.12 -7.38
CA ILE A 33 -7.22 28.01 -8.26
C ILE A 33 -6.43 28.40 -9.52
N ALA A 34 -5.10 28.58 -9.43
CA ALA A 34 -4.26 28.95 -10.57
C ALA A 34 -4.07 27.81 -11.61
N GLY A 35 -4.30 26.55 -11.24
CA GLY A 35 -4.19 25.39 -12.14
C GLY A 35 -5.41 25.12 -13.03
N GLN A 36 -6.51 25.88 -12.90
CA GLN A 36 -7.77 25.61 -13.61
C GLN A 36 -8.13 26.63 -14.70
N GLY A 37 -7.24 27.56 -15.04
CA GLY A 37 -7.55 28.65 -15.96
C GLY A 37 -6.68 28.71 -17.21
N ALA A 38 -6.87 27.82 -18.18
CA ALA A 38 -6.72 28.10 -19.63
C ALA A 38 -6.88 26.82 -20.49
N ALA A 39 -8.09 26.53 -20.95
CA ALA A 39 -8.34 25.87 -22.24
C ALA A 39 -9.85 25.93 -22.57
N ALA A 40 -10.24 26.94 -23.34
CA ALA A 40 -11.55 27.01 -23.96
C ALA A 40 -11.41 26.61 -25.44
N GLY A 41 -12.23 25.65 -25.89
CA GLY A 41 -12.53 25.45 -27.31
C GLY A 41 -12.54 23.99 -27.78
N GLY A 42 -13.73 23.37 -27.83
CA GLY A 42 -13.93 22.11 -28.56
C GLY A 42 -15.09 21.27 -28.01
N GLY A 43 -16.27 21.38 -28.61
CA GLY A 43 -17.46 20.63 -28.21
C GLY A 43 -17.43 19.16 -28.64
N ALA A 44 -17.86 18.27 -27.73
CA ALA A 44 -18.23 16.87 -27.97
C ALA A 44 -19.22 16.40 -26.87
N PRO A 45 -19.99 15.32 -27.09
CA PRO A 45 -21.38 15.21 -26.63
C PRO A 45 -21.53 14.80 -25.16
N GLN A 46 -22.61 15.29 -24.56
CA GLN A 46 -22.99 15.08 -23.16
C GLN A 46 -23.34 13.61 -22.88
N SER A 47 -22.45 12.92 -22.16
CA SER A 47 -22.79 11.69 -21.42
C SER A 47 -23.53 12.05 -20.13
N ARG A 48 -24.77 11.58 -19.98
CA ARG A 48 -25.59 11.75 -18.77
C ARG A 48 -24.88 11.14 -17.54
N PRO A 49 -24.86 11.83 -16.39
CA PRO A 49 -24.34 11.25 -15.15
C PRO A 49 -25.33 10.21 -14.62
N VAL A 50 -24.83 9.00 -14.36
CA VAL A 50 -25.56 7.98 -13.59
C VAL A 50 -25.58 8.41 -12.11
N PRO A 51 -26.73 8.35 -11.41
CA PRO A 51 -26.78 8.70 -10.00
C PRO A 51 -25.94 7.71 -9.18
N ARG A 52 -24.94 8.22 -8.43
CA ARG A 52 -24.23 7.44 -7.41
C ARG A 52 -25.09 7.38 -6.16
N ASP A 53 -25.61 6.20 -5.84
CA ASP A 53 -26.29 5.94 -4.58
C ASP A 53 -25.26 5.85 -3.43
N PRO A 54 -25.32 6.74 -2.41
CA PRO A 54 -24.40 6.73 -1.28
C PRO A 54 -24.65 5.60 -0.27
N ASN A 55 -25.62 4.70 -0.48
CA ASN A 55 -25.88 3.54 0.38
C ASN A 55 -25.21 2.23 -0.07
N PHE A 56 -24.61 2.18 -1.27
CA PHE A 56 -24.07 0.94 -1.88
C PHE A 56 -22.98 0.21 -1.05
N MET A 57 -22.26 0.91 -0.16
CA MET A 57 -21.22 0.29 0.69
C MET A 57 -21.73 -0.27 2.03
N ARG A 58 -22.99 -0.03 2.40
CA ARG A 58 -23.59 -0.70 3.58
C ARG A 58 -24.13 -2.09 3.26
N ASP A 59 -24.16 -2.46 1.98
CA ASP A 59 -24.64 -3.73 1.47
C ASP A 59 -23.51 -4.72 1.12
N ALA A 60 -22.35 -4.63 1.77
CA ALA A 60 -21.39 -5.75 1.82
C ALA A 60 -21.96 -7.00 2.55
N GLN A 61 -23.19 -6.89 3.07
CA GLN A 61 -24.01 -8.01 3.55
C GLN A 61 -24.91 -8.63 2.46
N HIS A 62 -24.92 -8.07 1.23
CA HIS A 62 -25.63 -8.65 0.08
C HIS A 62 -24.70 -9.57 -0.73
N PHE A 63 -24.33 -10.71 -0.14
CA PHE A 63 -24.15 -11.92 -0.93
C PHE A 63 -25.54 -12.57 -1.05
N PRO A 64 -26.22 -12.48 -2.22
CA PRO A 64 -27.52 -13.11 -2.41
C PRO A 64 -27.32 -14.63 -2.49
N GLY A 65 -27.36 -15.25 -1.31
CA GLY A 65 -27.08 -16.67 -1.06
C GLY A 65 -26.93 -17.00 0.42
N LEU A 66 -26.64 -16.01 1.28
CA LEU A 66 -26.45 -16.20 2.73
C LEU A 66 -27.71 -15.98 3.57
N ALA A 67 -28.80 -15.49 2.99
CA ALA A 67 -29.99 -15.08 3.74
C ALA A 67 -30.83 -16.23 4.34
N ASN A 68 -30.52 -17.50 4.04
CA ASN A 68 -31.31 -18.66 4.48
C ASN A 68 -30.56 -19.69 5.33
N GLN A 69 -29.37 -19.40 5.85
CA GLN A 69 -28.66 -20.28 6.77
C GLN A 69 -28.76 -19.76 8.21
N SER A 70 -29.85 -20.07 8.90
CA SER A 70 -30.09 -19.75 10.31
C SER A 70 -29.50 -20.78 11.28
N ALA A 71 -28.35 -21.37 10.95
CA ALA A 71 -27.50 -22.06 11.92
C ALA A 71 -26.28 -21.17 12.18
N LEU A 72 -25.94 -20.96 13.44
CA LEU A 72 -24.87 -20.07 13.92
C LEU A 72 -23.48 -20.56 13.48
N THR A 73 -23.15 -20.43 12.20
CA THR A 73 -21.78 -20.56 11.71
C THR A 73 -21.09 -19.23 11.98
N GLU A 74 -20.10 -19.26 12.88
CA GLU A 74 -19.33 -18.08 13.25
C GLU A 74 -18.53 -17.63 12.02
N LEU A 75 -18.99 -16.56 11.35
CA LEU A 75 -18.31 -15.98 10.19
C LEU A 75 -16.86 -15.65 10.57
N MET A 76 -15.91 -16.32 9.95
CA MET A 76 -14.51 -16.09 10.26
C MET A 76 -14.00 -14.86 9.49
N PRO A 77 -13.42 -13.88 10.19
CA PRO A 77 -12.72 -12.81 9.48
C PRO A 77 -11.43 -13.37 8.88
N VAL A 78 -11.33 -13.33 7.55
CA VAL A 78 -10.07 -13.55 6.85
C VAL A 78 -9.54 -12.18 6.43
N TYR A 79 -8.32 -11.87 6.85
CA TYR A 79 -7.67 -10.63 6.46
C TYR A 79 -6.79 -10.90 5.24
N PHE A 80 -6.96 -10.06 4.23
CA PHE A 80 -6.11 -10.05 3.05
C PHE A 80 -5.19 -8.83 3.08
N PRO A 81 -3.98 -8.94 2.52
CA PRO A 81 -3.03 -7.85 2.60
C PRO A 81 -3.52 -6.67 1.76
N ALA A 82 -3.27 -5.46 2.27
CA ALA A 82 -3.61 -4.23 1.58
C ALA A 82 -2.91 -4.13 0.21
N THR A 83 -3.56 -3.44 -0.72
CA THR A 83 -2.99 -3.13 -2.04
C THR A 83 -1.75 -2.26 -1.89
N VAL A 84 -0.64 -2.70 -2.49
CA VAL A 84 0.62 -1.94 -2.50
C VAL A 84 0.46 -0.70 -3.39
N PRO A 85 0.74 0.51 -2.89
CA PRO A 85 0.67 1.73 -3.70
C PRO A 85 1.81 1.77 -4.73
N ALA A 86 1.65 2.62 -5.75
CA ALA A 86 2.76 2.92 -6.65
C ALA A 86 3.93 3.58 -5.91
N LEU A 87 5.13 3.33 -6.43
CA LEU A 87 6.37 3.90 -5.91
C LEU A 87 6.26 5.42 -5.83
N GLU A 88 6.65 5.98 -4.68
CA GLU A 88 6.61 7.44 -4.42
C GLU A 88 5.18 8.03 -4.53
N THR A 89 4.14 7.23 -4.26
CA THR A 89 2.77 7.72 -4.03
C THR A 89 2.59 8.12 -2.57
N GLU A 90 1.92 9.26 -2.36
CA GLU A 90 1.55 9.68 -1.02
C GLU A 90 0.62 8.65 -0.38
N LEU A 91 0.97 8.22 0.83
CA LEU A 91 0.13 7.27 1.55
C LEU A 91 -1.11 7.98 2.10
N PRO A 92 -2.29 7.33 2.05
CA PRO A 92 -3.43 7.81 2.80
C PRO A 92 -3.07 7.88 4.28
N SER A 93 -3.67 8.81 5.01
CA SER A 93 -3.49 8.85 6.46
C SER A 93 -3.95 7.53 7.07
N ALA A 94 -3.07 6.91 7.86
CA ALA A 94 -3.38 5.69 8.62
C ALA A 94 -4.70 5.87 9.39
N PRO A 95 -5.47 4.78 9.56
CA PRO A 95 -6.79 4.86 10.13
C PRO A 95 -6.64 5.20 11.62
N ALA A 96 -7.71 5.76 12.15
CA ALA A 96 -7.78 6.13 13.55
C ALA A 96 -7.67 4.92 14.49
N VAL A 97 -8.45 3.87 14.23
CA VAL A 97 -8.52 2.71 15.10
C VAL A 97 -7.77 1.56 14.44
N ARG A 98 -6.76 1.03 15.13
CA ARG A 98 -6.06 -0.19 14.73
C ARG A 98 -6.65 -1.39 15.46
N ASP A 99 -6.96 -2.42 14.69
CA ASP A 99 -7.26 -3.74 15.23
C ASP A 99 -6.01 -4.27 15.97
N PRO A 100 -6.10 -4.74 17.22
CA PRO A 100 -4.96 -5.32 17.93
C PRO A 100 -4.26 -6.44 17.16
N LEU A 101 -5.01 -7.26 16.42
CA LEU A 101 -4.48 -8.33 15.56
C LEU A 101 -3.49 -7.79 14.54
N TRP A 102 -3.65 -6.53 14.17
CA TRP A 102 -2.85 -5.91 13.15
C TRP A 102 -1.42 -5.62 13.57
N SER A 103 -1.18 -5.39 14.86
CA SER A 103 0.17 -5.24 15.38
C SER A 103 1.00 -6.52 15.18
N GLU A 104 0.36 -7.69 15.19
CA GLU A 104 1.01 -8.98 14.98
C GLU A 104 1.22 -9.32 13.50
N LEU A 105 0.40 -8.76 12.61
CA LEU A 105 0.40 -9.05 11.18
C LEU A 105 1.11 -8.01 10.31
N ALA A 106 1.25 -6.76 10.77
CA ALA A 106 1.79 -5.65 9.96
C ALA A 106 3.17 -5.93 9.37
N GLY A 107 4.03 -6.62 10.14
CA GLY A 107 5.35 -7.05 9.68
C GLY A 107 5.34 -8.14 8.60
N GLU A 108 4.18 -8.73 8.32
CA GLU A 108 4.00 -9.84 7.37
C GLU A 108 3.11 -9.45 6.18
N THR A 109 2.79 -8.17 6.00
CA THR A 109 1.81 -7.67 5.00
C THR A 109 2.06 -8.17 3.57
N ASN A 110 3.30 -8.47 3.19
CA ASN A 110 3.61 -8.97 1.85
C ASN A 110 3.88 -10.48 1.76
N GLU A 111 3.71 -11.22 2.86
CA GLU A 111 4.07 -12.63 2.96
C GLU A 111 2.97 -13.57 2.43
N LEU A 112 3.39 -14.70 1.85
CA LEU A 112 2.48 -15.71 1.32
C LEU A 112 1.64 -16.42 2.39
N PHE A 113 2.02 -16.30 3.65
CA PHE A 113 1.29 -16.87 4.78
C PHE A 113 0.42 -15.84 5.51
N PHE A 114 0.32 -14.60 5.01
CA PHE A 114 -0.41 -13.52 5.66
C PHE A 114 -1.87 -13.89 5.98
N ALA A 115 -2.64 -14.31 4.96
CA ALA A 115 -4.06 -14.63 5.16
C ALA A 115 -4.24 -15.83 6.11
N PRO A 116 -3.53 -16.98 5.92
CA PRO A 116 -3.53 -18.07 6.90
C PRO A 116 -3.17 -17.65 8.33
N LEU A 117 -2.15 -16.79 8.49
CA LEU A 117 -1.75 -16.27 9.79
C LEU A 117 -2.89 -15.45 10.42
N SER A 118 -3.53 -14.59 9.64
CA SER A 118 -4.64 -13.76 10.11
C SER A 118 -5.82 -14.59 10.60
N THR A 119 -6.19 -15.64 9.87
CA THR A 119 -7.26 -16.57 10.25
C THR A 119 -6.93 -17.28 11.56
N ARG A 120 -5.67 -17.71 11.74
CA ARG A 120 -5.23 -18.37 12.97
C ARG A 120 -5.23 -17.45 14.17
N LEU A 121 -4.75 -16.21 14.00
CA LEU A 121 -4.76 -15.23 15.08
C LEU A 121 -6.19 -14.88 15.50
N ALA A 122 -7.12 -14.78 14.55
CA ALA A 122 -8.55 -14.59 14.84
C ALA A 122 -9.19 -15.78 15.59
N LYS A 123 -8.75 -17.03 15.34
CA LYS A 123 -9.30 -18.26 15.95
C LYS A 123 -8.80 -18.63 17.35
N GLY A 124 -7.98 -17.80 17.98
CA GLY A 124 -7.39 -18.12 19.31
C GLY A 124 -5.88 -18.30 19.30
N GLY A 125 -5.20 -17.83 18.25
CA GLY A 125 -3.75 -17.66 18.23
C GLY A 125 -2.98 -18.85 17.66
N LEU A 126 -1.66 -18.72 17.71
CA LEU A 126 -0.72 -19.74 17.24
C LEU A 126 -0.42 -20.77 18.33
N ASP A 127 -0.29 -22.04 17.93
CA ASP A 127 0.31 -23.03 18.82
C ASP A 127 1.80 -22.70 19.09
N ARG A 128 2.40 -23.38 20.06
CA ARG A 128 3.80 -23.13 20.45
C ARG A 128 4.77 -23.33 19.28
N ARG A 129 4.57 -24.39 18.48
CA ARG A 129 5.45 -24.73 17.36
C ARG A 129 5.34 -23.71 16.24
N GLN A 130 4.12 -23.30 15.88
CA GLN A 130 3.84 -22.27 14.90
C GLN A 130 4.46 -20.93 15.30
N ARG A 131 4.32 -20.54 16.59
CA ARG A 131 4.93 -19.32 17.14
C ARG A 131 6.46 -19.36 17.04
N GLU A 132 7.08 -20.44 17.51
CA GLU A 132 8.54 -20.62 17.45
C GLU A 132 9.07 -20.57 16.01
N ARG A 133 8.35 -21.19 15.07
CA ARG A 133 8.69 -21.19 13.64
C ARG A 133 8.56 -19.81 13.01
N LEU A 134 7.47 -19.09 13.29
CA LEU A 134 7.25 -17.73 12.81
C LEU A 134 8.30 -16.76 13.38
N GLU A 135 8.65 -16.87 14.65
CA GLU A 135 9.71 -16.08 15.27
C GLU A 135 11.09 -16.38 14.67
N LEU A 136 11.40 -17.66 14.41
CA LEU A 136 12.63 -18.04 13.73
C LEU A 136 12.71 -17.45 12.33
N TYR A 137 11.62 -17.54 11.56
CA TYR A 137 11.50 -16.91 10.25
C TYR A 137 11.77 -15.41 10.32
N ARG A 138 11.08 -14.70 11.23
CA ARG A 138 11.24 -13.25 11.45
C ARG A 138 12.69 -12.88 11.76
N ARG A 139 13.35 -13.61 12.66
CA ARG A 139 14.76 -13.36 13.02
C ARG A 139 15.68 -13.55 11.81
N LYS A 140 15.54 -14.66 11.07
CA LYS A 140 16.35 -14.94 9.86
C LYS A 140 16.13 -13.88 8.78
N ARG A 141 14.87 -13.49 8.52
CA ARG A 141 14.53 -12.44 7.55
C ARG A 141 15.16 -11.11 7.92
N THR A 142 15.01 -10.67 9.17
CA THR A 142 15.60 -9.42 9.65
C THR A 142 17.12 -9.42 9.55
N ALA A 143 17.78 -10.52 9.88
CA ALA A 143 19.23 -10.66 9.74
C ALA A 143 19.68 -10.56 8.27
N ALA A 144 19.03 -11.30 7.36
CA ALA A 144 19.33 -11.26 5.93
C ALA A 144 19.08 -9.86 5.32
N LEU A 145 18.04 -9.16 5.79
CA LEU A 145 17.74 -7.80 5.35
C LEU A 145 18.80 -6.80 5.82
N ALA A 146 19.26 -6.92 7.07
CA ALA A 146 20.33 -6.08 7.59
C ALA A 146 21.64 -6.29 6.81
N GLU A 147 22.00 -7.55 6.54
CA GLU A 147 23.15 -7.91 5.71
C GLU A 147 23.05 -7.32 4.29
N LEU A 148 21.88 -7.44 3.65
CA LEU A 148 21.64 -6.89 2.32
C LEU A 148 21.76 -5.35 2.29
N ARG A 149 21.16 -4.65 3.27
CA ARG A 149 21.26 -3.18 3.38
C ARG A 149 22.70 -2.74 3.62
N GLN A 150 23.43 -3.44 4.48
CA GLN A 150 24.86 -3.17 4.72
C GLN A 150 25.69 -3.39 3.45
N SER A 151 25.42 -4.47 2.71
CA SER A 151 26.07 -4.76 1.43
C SER A 151 25.81 -3.67 0.39
N LEU A 152 24.61 -3.09 0.36
CA LEU A 152 24.26 -2.00 -0.55
C LEU A 152 25.00 -0.70 -0.19
N ALA A 153 25.02 -0.34 1.09
CA ALA A 153 25.77 0.82 1.57
C ALA A 153 27.28 0.69 1.32
N ALA A 154 27.82 -0.53 1.46
CA ALA A 154 29.21 -0.84 1.13
C ALA A 154 29.50 -0.65 -0.36
N ALA A 155 28.61 -1.15 -1.24
CA ALA A 155 28.76 -0.99 -2.69
C ALA A 155 28.72 0.48 -3.13
N GLU A 156 27.85 1.30 -2.53
CA GLU A 156 27.81 2.75 -2.76
C GLU A 156 29.11 3.46 -2.33
N SER A 157 29.79 2.93 -1.31
CA SER A 157 31.06 3.44 -0.81
C SER A 157 32.30 2.88 -1.54
N GLY A 158 32.11 2.03 -2.56
CA GLY A 158 33.19 1.35 -3.28
C GLY A 158 33.85 0.18 -2.53
N ALA A 159 33.28 -0.24 -1.39
CA ALA A 159 33.73 -1.40 -0.64
C ALA A 159 33.17 -2.71 -1.25
N THR A 160 33.80 -3.85 -0.93
CA THR A 160 33.35 -5.16 -1.45
C THR A 160 32.01 -5.55 -0.80
N PRO A 161 30.94 -5.77 -1.58
CA PRO A 161 29.64 -6.15 -1.05
C PRO A 161 29.63 -7.59 -0.50
N THR A 162 29.07 -7.78 0.69
CA THR A 162 28.79 -9.09 1.31
C THR A 162 27.28 -9.30 1.36
N ALA A 163 26.68 -9.58 0.22
CA ALA A 163 25.24 -9.77 0.14
C ALA A 163 24.84 -11.17 0.67
N PRO A 164 23.64 -11.36 1.22
CA PRO A 164 23.21 -12.65 1.74
C PRO A 164 23.30 -13.74 0.67
N ALA A 165 23.76 -14.93 1.07
CA ALA A 165 23.88 -16.07 0.16
C ALA A 165 22.52 -16.47 -0.43
N ASP A 166 22.50 -16.93 -1.69
CA ASP A 166 21.26 -17.39 -2.34
C ASP A 166 20.58 -18.53 -1.58
N ALA A 167 21.39 -19.41 -0.98
CA ALA A 167 20.88 -20.51 -0.16
C ALA A 167 20.05 -20.00 1.04
N THR A 168 20.47 -18.91 1.69
CA THR A 168 19.75 -18.29 2.81
C THR A 168 18.40 -17.74 2.35
N LEU A 169 18.37 -17.06 1.19
CA LEU A 169 17.15 -16.49 0.63
C LEU A 169 16.17 -17.59 0.16
N ALA A 170 16.70 -18.65 -0.46
CA ALA A 170 15.91 -19.82 -0.83
C ALA A 170 15.32 -20.53 0.41
N GLU A 171 16.08 -20.65 1.50
CA GLU A 171 15.59 -21.20 2.76
C GLU A 171 14.47 -20.35 3.36
N LEU A 172 14.59 -19.02 3.32
CA LEU A 172 13.53 -18.10 3.75
C LEU A 172 12.26 -18.30 2.94
N ALA A 173 12.36 -18.34 1.61
CA ALA A 173 11.22 -18.55 0.73
C ALA A 173 10.53 -19.91 1.00
N ALA A 174 11.31 -20.98 1.15
CA ALA A 174 10.79 -22.31 1.50
C ALA A 174 10.14 -22.33 2.89
N THR A 175 10.71 -21.61 3.85
CA THR A 175 10.14 -21.47 5.21
C THR A 175 8.82 -20.72 5.19
N ALA A 176 8.70 -19.66 4.40
CA ALA A 176 7.47 -18.89 4.25
C ALA A 176 6.34 -19.75 3.63
N ASP A 177 6.63 -20.52 2.57
CA ASP A 177 5.63 -21.41 1.96
C ASP A 177 5.23 -22.56 2.90
N ALA A 178 6.18 -23.11 3.65
CA ALA A 178 5.85 -24.13 4.63
C ALA A 178 5.09 -23.57 5.86
N LEU A 179 5.34 -22.31 6.26
CA LEU A 179 4.51 -21.60 7.24
C LEU A 179 3.09 -21.41 6.72
N ARG A 180 2.92 -21.00 5.45
CA ARG A 180 1.61 -20.89 4.80
C ARG A 180 0.87 -22.21 4.94
N HIS A 181 1.49 -23.30 4.54
CA HIS A 181 0.92 -24.65 4.61
C HIS A 181 0.51 -25.08 6.02
N ASP A 182 1.44 -24.96 6.98
CA ASP A 182 1.20 -25.32 8.38
C ASP A 182 0.08 -24.49 9.03
N LEU A 183 -0.04 -23.22 8.64
CA LEU A 183 -1.03 -22.30 9.21
C LEU A 183 -2.44 -22.58 8.72
N TYR A 184 -2.66 -23.10 7.51
CA TYR A 184 -4.04 -23.37 7.06
C TYR A 184 -4.48 -24.81 7.29
N ARG A 185 -3.62 -25.83 7.10
CA ARG A 185 -3.99 -27.25 7.29
C ARG A 185 -4.27 -27.65 8.74
N GLY A 186 -3.80 -26.87 9.71
CA GLY A 186 -4.04 -27.14 11.13
C GLY A 186 -3.39 -28.41 11.66
N GLY A 187 -3.42 -28.58 12.99
CA GLY A 187 -3.14 -29.87 13.60
C GLY A 187 -4.28 -30.86 13.36
N PHE A 188 -4.08 -32.14 13.70
CA PHE A 188 -5.01 -33.26 13.51
C PHE A 188 -6.48 -33.03 13.96
N LEU A 189 -6.75 -31.98 14.74
CA LEU A 189 -8.07 -31.67 15.31
C LEU A 189 -8.68 -30.35 14.82
N VAL A 190 -8.04 -29.61 13.89
CA VAL A 190 -8.58 -28.34 13.39
C VAL A 190 -8.99 -28.50 11.94
N ALA A 191 -10.26 -28.16 11.64
CA ALA A 191 -10.80 -28.14 10.28
C ALA A 191 -9.93 -27.29 9.34
N ASP A 192 -9.84 -27.71 8.08
CA ASP A 192 -9.13 -26.99 7.03
C ASP A 192 -9.72 -25.57 6.90
N ALA A 193 -8.83 -24.57 6.81
CA ALA A 193 -9.22 -23.17 6.62
C ALA A 193 -9.34 -22.78 5.13
N ASP A 194 -9.16 -23.74 4.22
CA ASP A 194 -9.30 -23.50 2.78
C ASP A 194 -10.78 -23.33 2.39
N TRP A 195 -11.24 -22.09 2.50
CA TRP A 195 -12.58 -21.66 2.09
C TRP A 195 -12.93 -22.08 0.65
N ASN A 196 -11.96 -22.10 -0.27
CA ASN A 196 -12.23 -22.43 -1.66
C ASN A 196 -12.74 -23.87 -1.83
N GLN A 197 -12.39 -24.79 -0.93
CA GLN A 197 -12.86 -26.17 -1.00
C GLN A 197 -14.33 -26.30 -0.55
N HIS A 198 -14.70 -25.57 0.50
CA HIS A 198 -15.97 -25.74 1.20
C HIS A 198 -17.15 -24.98 0.59
N ARG A 199 -16.90 -23.99 -0.27
CA ARG A 199 -17.98 -23.26 -0.95
C ARG A 199 -18.87 -24.21 -1.78
N ASN A 200 -20.17 -23.95 -1.83
CA ASN A 200 -21.15 -24.79 -2.54
C ASN A 200 -21.42 -24.39 -4.00
N TRP A 201 -20.70 -23.38 -4.50
CA TRP A 201 -20.80 -22.88 -5.87
C TRP A 201 -19.44 -22.90 -6.57
N ARG A 202 -19.43 -22.89 -7.90
CA ARG A 202 -18.21 -22.87 -8.70
C ARG A 202 -18.25 -21.76 -9.74
N LEU A 203 -17.07 -21.30 -10.14
CA LEU A 203 -16.95 -20.34 -11.23
C LEU A 203 -17.53 -20.94 -12.52
N GLY A 204 -18.28 -20.12 -13.26
CA GLY A 204 -18.87 -20.52 -14.54
C GLY A 204 -20.06 -21.49 -14.46
N ASP A 205 -20.74 -21.60 -13.31
CA ASP A 205 -21.95 -22.42 -13.20
C ASP A 205 -23.02 -21.99 -14.25
N PRO A 206 -23.39 -22.87 -15.21
CA PRO A 206 -24.17 -22.49 -16.41
C PRO A 206 -25.66 -22.16 -16.17
N GLY A 207 -26.07 -22.00 -14.92
CA GLY A 207 -27.44 -21.60 -14.54
C GLY A 207 -27.50 -20.35 -13.66
N SER A 208 -26.38 -19.69 -13.43
CA SER A 208 -26.31 -18.51 -12.57
C SER A 208 -27.05 -17.33 -13.20
N LYS A 209 -28.02 -16.76 -12.47
CA LYS A 209 -28.69 -15.49 -12.84
C LYS A 209 -27.91 -14.26 -12.36
N ARG A 210 -26.66 -14.43 -11.94
CA ARG A 210 -25.80 -13.36 -11.43
C ARG A 210 -25.44 -12.39 -12.55
N THR A 211 -25.37 -11.12 -12.20
CA THR A 211 -24.87 -10.03 -13.05
C THR A 211 -23.38 -10.18 -13.33
N ALA A 212 -22.88 -9.50 -14.36
CA ALA A 212 -21.44 -9.49 -14.67
C ALA A 212 -20.59 -8.98 -13.49
N GLN A 213 -21.10 -8.03 -12.71
CA GLN A 213 -20.42 -7.50 -11.53
C GLN A 213 -20.35 -8.53 -10.39
N GLU A 214 -21.44 -9.26 -10.15
CA GLU A 214 -21.47 -10.35 -9.15
C GLU A 214 -20.52 -11.48 -9.54
N LEU A 215 -20.51 -11.89 -10.82
CA LEU A 215 -19.58 -12.91 -11.32
C LEU A 215 -18.12 -12.47 -11.16
N LEU A 216 -17.82 -11.19 -11.37
CA LEU A 216 -16.49 -10.64 -11.19
C LEU A 216 -16.10 -10.57 -9.70
N ALA A 217 -17.04 -10.31 -8.80
CA ALA A 217 -16.83 -10.35 -7.35
C ALA A 217 -16.59 -11.78 -6.84
N ASP A 218 -17.34 -12.76 -7.37
CA ASP A 218 -17.12 -14.18 -7.10
C ASP A 218 -15.71 -14.62 -7.52
N GLU A 219 -15.32 -14.23 -8.74
CA GLU A 219 -13.98 -14.50 -9.25
C GLU A 219 -12.90 -13.84 -8.39
N LEU A 220 -13.09 -12.58 -7.99
CA LEU A 220 -12.17 -11.89 -7.08
C LEU A 220 -11.97 -12.70 -5.79
N ALA A 221 -13.05 -13.18 -5.17
CA ALA A 221 -12.98 -13.97 -3.94
C ALA A 221 -12.19 -15.27 -4.14
N VAL A 222 -12.47 -16.00 -5.23
CA VAL A 222 -11.78 -17.27 -5.55
C VAL A 222 -10.29 -17.06 -5.80
N LEU A 223 -9.92 -16.07 -6.62
CA LEU A 223 -8.52 -15.77 -6.93
C LEU A 223 -7.74 -15.27 -5.71
N ARG A 224 -8.40 -14.46 -4.88
CA ARG A 224 -7.84 -13.96 -3.62
C ARG A 224 -7.57 -15.10 -2.65
N ALA A 225 -8.50 -16.04 -2.47
CA ALA A 225 -8.26 -17.23 -1.67
C ALA A 225 -7.19 -18.14 -2.31
N ALA A 226 -7.22 -18.35 -3.64
CA ALA A 226 -6.26 -19.22 -4.33
C ALA A 226 -4.81 -18.74 -4.15
N THR A 227 -4.60 -17.42 -4.10
CA THR A 227 -3.29 -16.82 -3.81
C THR A 227 -2.62 -17.42 -2.56
N PHE A 228 -3.39 -17.65 -1.48
CA PHE A 228 -2.85 -18.05 -0.17
C PHE A 228 -3.10 -19.53 0.17
N TYR A 229 -4.20 -20.12 -0.27
CA TYR A 229 -4.61 -21.47 0.16
C TYR A 229 -4.41 -22.54 -0.91
N GLN A 230 -4.53 -22.20 -2.20
CA GLN A 230 -4.46 -23.19 -3.28
C GLN A 230 -3.07 -23.81 -3.38
N GLU A 231 -2.99 -25.14 -3.30
CA GLU A 231 -1.74 -25.87 -3.52
C GLU A 231 -1.39 -26.04 -5.00
N GLY A 232 -0.11 -26.27 -5.26
CA GLY A 232 0.44 -26.50 -6.60
C GLY A 232 0.85 -25.24 -7.37
N LEU A 233 0.49 -24.05 -6.88
CA LEU A 233 0.99 -22.78 -7.40
C LEU A 233 2.44 -22.52 -6.94
N SER A 234 3.29 -22.10 -7.87
CA SER A 234 4.61 -21.56 -7.54
C SER A 234 4.53 -20.19 -6.85
N THR A 235 5.61 -19.78 -6.18
CA THR A 235 5.72 -18.44 -5.57
C THR A 235 5.46 -17.32 -6.58
N SER A 236 6.07 -17.37 -7.76
CA SER A 236 5.88 -16.36 -8.81
C SER A 236 4.43 -16.31 -9.30
N GLN A 237 3.75 -17.45 -9.44
CA GLN A 237 2.33 -17.48 -9.78
C GLN A 237 1.45 -16.87 -8.68
N ARG A 238 1.71 -17.16 -7.40
CA ARG A 238 0.97 -16.55 -6.28
C ARG A 238 1.12 -15.03 -6.28
N GLN A 239 2.34 -14.54 -6.46
CA GLN A 239 2.56 -13.10 -6.53
C GLN A 239 1.92 -12.48 -7.78
N LEU A 240 1.92 -13.17 -8.93
CA LEU A 240 1.21 -12.74 -10.13
C LEU A 240 -0.31 -12.70 -9.91
N LEU A 241 -0.89 -13.67 -9.19
CA LEU A 241 -2.31 -13.67 -8.82
C LEU A 241 -2.69 -12.46 -7.97
N ARG A 242 -1.83 -12.02 -7.05
CA ARG A 242 -2.08 -10.79 -6.27
C ARG A 242 -2.29 -9.59 -7.17
N GLU A 243 -1.53 -9.48 -8.26
CA GLU A 243 -1.74 -8.41 -9.22
C GLU A 243 -3.07 -8.52 -9.95
N ILE A 244 -3.50 -9.74 -10.33
CA ILE A 244 -4.81 -9.98 -10.95
C ILE A 244 -5.93 -9.59 -9.98
N VAL A 245 -5.80 -9.96 -8.71
CA VAL A 245 -6.74 -9.60 -7.63
C VAL A 245 -6.85 -8.08 -7.51
N ILE A 246 -5.74 -7.34 -7.55
CA ILE A 246 -5.74 -5.87 -7.51
C ILE A 246 -6.43 -5.29 -8.75
N GLU A 247 -6.16 -5.80 -9.96
CA GLU A 247 -6.77 -5.34 -11.21
C GLU A 247 -8.29 -5.55 -11.22
N ILE A 248 -8.76 -6.70 -10.74
CA ILE A 248 -10.18 -7.01 -10.64
C ILE A 248 -10.86 -6.15 -9.56
N ALA A 249 -10.25 -6.00 -8.38
CA ALA A 249 -10.78 -5.14 -7.32
C ALA A 249 -10.92 -3.68 -7.78
N ALA A 250 -9.91 -3.16 -8.50
CA ALA A 250 -9.99 -1.83 -9.11
C ALA A 250 -11.15 -1.73 -10.12
N SER A 251 -11.38 -2.76 -10.93
CA SER A 251 -12.48 -2.82 -11.90
C SER A 251 -13.87 -2.85 -11.24
N LEU A 252 -13.96 -3.39 -10.03
CA LEU A 252 -15.18 -3.39 -9.21
C LEU A 252 -15.44 -2.05 -8.50
N GLY A 253 -14.54 -1.07 -8.64
CA GLY A 253 -14.67 0.25 -8.02
C GLY A 253 -14.45 0.23 -6.50
N ASP A 254 -13.76 -0.79 -5.99
CA ASP A 254 -13.31 -0.82 -4.60
C ASP A 254 -12.48 0.43 -4.31
N THR A 255 -12.98 1.31 -3.44
CA THR A 255 -12.42 2.64 -3.22
C THR A 255 -11.07 2.62 -2.54
N ASP A 256 -10.73 1.58 -1.77
CA ASP A 256 -9.43 1.50 -1.11
C ASP A 256 -8.36 1.09 -2.12
N THR A 257 -8.69 0.14 -3.01
CA THR A 257 -7.88 -0.18 -4.19
C THR A 257 -7.85 0.98 -5.20
N ALA A 258 -8.96 1.69 -5.37
CA ALA A 258 -9.04 2.86 -6.23
C ALA A 258 -8.20 3.99 -5.66
N LEU A 259 -8.18 4.27 -4.35
CA LEU A 259 -7.32 5.29 -3.74
C LEU A 259 -5.83 4.95 -3.88
N ALA A 260 -5.46 3.67 -3.76
CA ALA A 260 -4.13 3.20 -4.11
C ALA A 260 -3.82 3.30 -5.61
N ALA A 261 -4.83 3.53 -6.46
CA ALA A 261 -4.73 3.66 -7.92
C ALA A 261 -5.08 5.06 -8.48
N SER A 262 -5.67 5.99 -7.71
CA SER A 262 -6.47 7.10 -8.24
C SER A 262 -5.82 8.48 -8.19
N ASP A 263 -4.62 8.62 -7.60
CA ASP A 263 -3.92 9.91 -7.69
C ASP A 263 -3.28 10.13 -9.07
N PHE A 264 -3.26 9.09 -9.91
CA PHE A 264 -2.67 9.10 -11.26
C PHE A 264 -3.64 8.54 -12.28
N ALA A 265 -3.53 9.00 -13.52
CA ALA A 265 -4.28 8.38 -14.61
C ALA A 265 -3.86 6.90 -14.69
N PRO A 266 -4.80 5.96 -14.90
CA PRO A 266 -4.49 4.53 -15.00
C PRO A 266 -3.43 4.20 -16.07
N ASP A 267 -3.24 5.09 -17.05
CA ASP A 267 -2.27 4.96 -18.13
C ASP A 267 -0.81 5.30 -17.73
N GLU A 268 -0.57 5.85 -16.54
CA GLU A 268 0.76 6.28 -16.11
C GLU A 268 1.49 5.29 -15.18
N THR A 269 0.80 4.24 -14.71
CA THR A 269 1.35 3.26 -13.76
C THR A 269 1.30 1.85 -14.32
N ILE A 270 2.43 1.14 -14.24
CA ILE A 270 2.52 -0.27 -14.64
C ILE A 270 2.85 -1.18 -13.46
N PHE A 271 2.41 -2.44 -13.50
CA PHE A 271 2.93 -3.48 -12.61
C PHE A 271 4.32 -3.93 -13.07
N PHE A 272 5.31 -3.88 -12.18
CA PHE A 272 6.70 -4.23 -12.49
C PHE A 272 7.20 -5.42 -11.66
N LEU A 273 8.51 -5.64 -11.59
CA LEU A 273 9.15 -6.62 -10.72
C LEU A 273 9.96 -5.91 -9.60
N PRO A 274 9.98 -6.43 -8.36
CA PRO A 274 9.33 -7.67 -7.90
C PRO A 274 7.79 -7.61 -7.98
N HIS A 275 7.15 -8.77 -8.06
CA HIS A 275 5.72 -8.86 -8.32
C HIS A 275 4.87 -8.08 -7.29
N GLY A 276 3.81 -7.43 -7.75
CA GLY A 276 3.00 -6.52 -6.94
C GLY A 276 3.57 -5.10 -6.81
N SER A 277 4.82 -4.86 -7.22
CA SER A 277 5.35 -3.50 -7.33
C SER A 277 4.65 -2.72 -8.45
N ARG A 278 4.49 -1.42 -8.23
CA ARG A 278 3.85 -0.51 -9.18
C ARG A 278 4.79 0.68 -9.44
N LEU A 279 5.12 0.89 -10.70
CA LEU A 279 6.07 1.91 -11.14
C LEU A 279 5.34 2.94 -12.00
N ARG A 280 5.64 4.23 -11.77
CA ARG A 280 5.29 5.28 -12.72
C ARG A 280 6.34 5.38 -13.80
N VAL A 281 5.89 5.34 -15.05
CA VAL A 281 6.78 5.48 -16.20
C VAL A 281 6.94 6.97 -16.49
N PRO A 282 8.18 7.51 -16.52
CA PRO A 282 8.39 8.91 -16.91
C PRO A 282 7.85 9.16 -18.32
N ALA A 283 7.18 10.30 -18.54
CA ALA A 283 6.61 10.64 -19.84
C ALA A 283 7.67 10.82 -20.95
N ASP A 284 8.91 11.13 -20.55
CA ASP A 284 10.05 11.46 -21.39
C ASP A 284 11.03 10.29 -21.63
N ILE A 285 10.57 9.03 -21.56
CA ILE A 285 11.44 7.87 -21.82
C ILE A 285 11.78 7.71 -23.31
N PRO A 286 12.99 7.22 -23.65
CA PRO A 286 13.35 6.90 -25.02
C PRO A 286 12.42 5.84 -25.64
N ALA A 287 12.11 5.96 -26.94
CA ALA A 287 11.21 5.04 -27.65
C ALA A 287 11.64 3.56 -27.56
N ALA A 288 12.95 3.29 -27.54
CA ALA A 288 13.47 1.94 -27.35
C ALA A 288 13.13 1.35 -25.97
N LEU A 289 13.18 2.18 -24.92
CA LEU A 289 12.79 1.77 -23.57
C LEU A 289 11.28 1.59 -23.46
N ALA A 290 10.49 2.46 -24.11
CA ALA A 290 9.05 2.29 -24.20
C ALA A 290 8.66 0.95 -24.83
N ALA A 291 9.28 0.59 -25.96
CA ALA A 291 9.07 -0.70 -26.61
C ALA A 291 9.44 -1.91 -25.73
N GLN A 292 10.51 -1.80 -24.91
CA GLN A 292 10.87 -2.84 -23.94
C GLN A 292 9.82 -2.98 -22.84
N LEU A 293 9.31 -1.86 -22.30
CA LEU A 293 8.25 -1.86 -21.29
C LEU A 293 6.95 -2.45 -21.84
N ASP A 294 6.59 -2.14 -23.08
CA ASP A 294 5.43 -2.69 -23.77
C ASP A 294 5.54 -4.20 -23.93
N ALA A 295 6.68 -4.69 -24.42
CA ALA A 295 6.95 -6.12 -24.58
C ALA A 295 6.89 -6.85 -23.23
N PHE A 296 7.53 -6.30 -22.20
CA PHE A 296 7.49 -6.83 -20.84
C PHE A 296 6.06 -6.92 -20.30
N THR A 297 5.27 -5.86 -20.47
CA THR A 297 3.91 -5.80 -19.96
C THR A 297 2.97 -6.72 -20.76
N ALA A 298 3.17 -6.85 -22.08
CA ALA A 298 2.43 -7.79 -22.92
C ALA A 298 2.66 -9.25 -22.49
N GLU A 299 3.91 -9.63 -22.25
CA GLU A 299 4.28 -10.98 -21.79
C GLU A 299 3.70 -11.27 -20.40
N LYS A 300 3.81 -10.30 -19.49
CA LYS A 300 3.21 -10.41 -18.15
C LYS A 300 1.69 -10.55 -18.21
N ARG A 301 1.00 -9.77 -19.06
CA ARG A 301 -0.45 -9.91 -19.31
C ARG A 301 -0.80 -11.29 -19.87
N ALA A 302 0.04 -11.89 -20.71
CA ALA A 302 -0.17 -13.23 -21.24
C ALA A 302 -0.12 -14.30 -20.13
N LEU A 303 0.89 -14.24 -19.25
CA LEU A 303 0.99 -15.13 -18.09
C LEU A 303 -0.20 -14.97 -17.13
N LYS A 304 -0.66 -13.72 -16.90
CA LYS A 304 -1.85 -13.45 -16.07
C LYS A 304 -3.10 -14.12 -16.63
N ARG A 305 -3.34 -13.97 -17.94
CA ARG A 305 -4.49 -14.60 -18.61
C ARG A 305 -4.45 -16.11 -18.49
N GLU A 306 -3.32 -16.73 -18.86
CA GLU A 306 -3.13 -18.18 -18.78
C GLU A 306 -3.39 -18.73 -17.37
N LEU A 307 -2.88 -18.05 -16.34
CA LEU A 307 -3.07 -18.45 -14.94
C LEU A 307 -4.52 -18.27 -14.48
N ARG A 308 -5.16 -17.16 -14.84
CA ARG A 308 -6.58 -16.90 -14.54
C ARG A 308 -7.49 -17.93 -15.21
N ASP A 309 -7.28 -18.18 -16.50
CA ASP A 309 -8.05 -19.14 -17.30
C ASP A 309 -7.89 -20.57 -16.74
N ALA A 310 -6.67 -20.95 -16.33
CA ALA A 310 -6.42 -22.25 -15.71
C ALA A 310 -7.16 -22.41 -14.38
N LEU A 311 -7.14 -21.39 -13.50
CA LEU A 311 -7.88 -21.43 -12.25
C LEU A 311 -9.39 -21.52 -12.48
N PHE A 312 -9.92 -20.78 -13.46
CA PHE A 312 -11.33 -20.86 -13.83
C PHE A 312 -11.71 -22.26 -14.33
N ALA A 313 -10.90 -22.84 -15.22
CA ALA A 313 -11.14 -24.18 -15.78
C ALA A 313 -11.04 -25.30 -14.74
N LEU A 314 -10.11 -25.18 -13.78
CA LEU A 314 -9.86 -26.19 -12.75
C LEU A 314 -10.75 -26.04 -11.51
N ASP A 315 -11.64 -25.06 -11.48
CA ASP A 315 -12.46 -24.74 -10.30
C ASP A 315 -13.36 -25.90 -9.88
N ARG A 316 -13.86 -26.67 -10.85
CA ARG A 316 -14.74 -27.83 -10.64
C ARG A 316 -13.98 -29.13 -10.37
N GLU A 317 -12.66 -29.14 -10.56
CA GLU A 317 -11.85 -30.34 -10.45
C GLU A 317 -11.58 -30.68 -8.98
N SER A 318 -11.32 -31.96 -8.70
CA SER A 318 -10.86 -32.42 -7.39
C SER A 318 -9.50 -31.79 -7.02
N ASP A 319 -9.22 -31.59 -5.74
CA ASP A 319 -8.01 -30.89 -5.29
C ASP A 319 -6.72 -31.53 -5.78
N SER A 320 -6.62 -32.86 -5.79
CA SER A 320 -5.42 -33.57 -6.27
C SER A 320 -5.18 -33.37 -7.77
N LYS A 321 -6.24 -33.32 -8.58
CA LYS A 321 -6.17 -33.04 -10.02
C LYS A 321 -5.84 -31.58 -10.27
N ARG A 322 -6.47 -30.66 -9.54
CA ARG A 322 -6.20 -29.22 -9.61
C ARG A 322 -4.75 -28.91 -9.23
N GLU A 323 -4.28 -29.44 -8.10
CA GLU A 323 -2.91 -29.27 -7.63
C GLU A 323 -1.90 -29.77 -8.66
N ARG A 324 -2.11 -30.97 -9.22
CA ARG A 324 -1.23 -31.52 -10.27
C ARG A 324 -1.19 -30.61 -11.50
N ALA A 325 -2.35 -30.20 -12.01
CA ALA A 325 -2.44 -29.34 -13.18
C ALA A 325 -1.78 -27.97 -12.95
N LEU A 326 -1.94 -27.39 -11.76
CA LEU A 326 -1.29 -26.11 -11.41
C LEU A 326 0.23 -26.25 -11.29
N ARG A 327 0.75 -27.37 -10.77
CA ARG A 327 2.21 -27.65 -10.77
C ARG A 327 2.76 -27.81 -12.17
N GLU A 328 2.02 -28.50 -13.05
CA GLU A 328 2.39 -28.64 -14.46
C GLU A 328 2.42 -27.28 -15.16
N LEU A 329 1.40 -26.44 -14.93
CA LEU A 329 1.38 -25.07 -15.42
C LEU A 329 2.54 -24.23 -14.88
N ALA A 330 2.86 -24.37 -13.58
CA ALA A 330 4.01 -23.68 -12.97
C ALA A 330 5.32 -24.05 -13.68
N ALA A 331 5.55 -25.33 -13.95
CA ALA A 331 6.73 -25.80 -14.66
C ALA A 331 6.79 -25.26 -16.11
N GLN A 332 5.64 -25.11 -16.77
CA GLN A 332 5.55 -24.53 -18.12
C GLN A 332 5.82 -23.02 -18.13
N GLN A 333 5.36 -22.28 -17.12
CA GLN A 333 5.53 -20.83 -17.03
C GLN A 333 6.90 -20.39 -16.50
N GLU A 334 7.60 -21.25 -15.75
CA GLU A 334 8.89 -20.94 -15.12
C GLU A 334 9.94 -20.34 -16.07
N PRO A 335 10.20 -20.86 -17.30
CA PRO A 335 11.14 -20.23 -18.23
C PRO A 335 10.73 -18.81 -18.62
N ARG A 336 9.42 -18.53 -18.73
CA ARG A 336 8.89 -17.21 -19.09
C ARG A 336 9.00 -16.23 -17.93
N PHE A 337 8.82 -16.67 -16.69
CA PHE A 337 9.14 -15.86 -15.51
C PHE A 337 10.62 -15.46 -15.46
N ARG A 338 11.55 -16.38 -15.75
CA ARG A 338 12.98 -16.05 -15.83
C ARG A 338 13.29 -15.06 -16.96
N ALA A 339 12.62 -15.18 -18.10
CA ALA A 339 12.74 -14.24 -19.20
C ALA A 339 12.23 -12.84 -18.80
N LEU A 340 11.11 -12.76 -18.06
CA LEU A 340 10.62 -11.50 -17.50
C LEU A 340 11.62 -10.86 -16.52
N GLU A 341 12.25 -11.63 -15.64
CA GLU A 341 13.30 -11.10 -14.75
C GLU A 341 14.49 -10.52 -15.52
N THR A 342 14.92 -11.22 -16.58
CA THR A 342 15.99 -10.75 -17.47
C THR A 342 15.59 -9.45 -18.17
N SER A 343 14.37 -9.39 -18.71
CA SER A 343 13.81 -8.19 -19.34
C SER A 343 13.70 -7.03 -18.35
N ALA A 344 13.24 -7.29 -17.12
CA ALA A 344 13.13 -6.28 -16.09
C ALA A 344 14.50 -5.73 -15.68
N GLU A 345 15.53 -6.57 -15.57
CA GLU A 345 16.90 -6.11 -15.31
C GLU A 345 17.43 -5.22 -16.45
N ALA A 346 17.15 -5.54 -17.70
CA ALA A 346 17.50 -4.66 -18.83
C ALA A 346 16.79 -3.29 -18.72
N ILE A 347 15.48 -3.30 -18.47
CA ILE A 347 14.67 -2.08 -18.27
C ILE A 347 15.21 -1.24 -17.11
N ARG A 348 15.59 -1.85 -15.97
CA ARG A 348 16.16 -1.14 -14.82
C ARG A 348 17.46 -0.42 -15.17
N ARG A 349 18.34 -1.05 -15.95
CA ARG A 349 19.60 -0.42 -16.39
C ARG A 349 19.35 0.78 -17.28
N GLU A 350 18.40 0.70 -18.21
CA GLU A 350 18.04 1.83 -19.05
C GLU A 350 17.36 2.95 -18.25
N LEU A 351 16.43 2.61 -17.34
CA LEU A 351 15.81 3.59 -16.43
C LEU A 351 16.86 4.28 -15.55
N ALA A 352 17.85 3.55 -15.04
CA ALA A 352 18.94 4.12 -14.26
C ALA A 352 19.77 5.13 -15.07
N ARG A 353 20.02 4.86 -16.37
CA ARG A 353 20.70 5.80 -17.26
C ARG A 353 19.88 7.05 -17.52
N VAL A 354 18.59 6.88 -17.83
CA VAL A 354 17.67 8.01 -18.08
C VAL A 354 17.57 8.90 -16.84
N THR A 355 17.44 8.30 -15.66
CA THR A 355 17.33 9.06 -14.40
C THR A 355 18.64 9.71 -13.98
N ALA A 356 19.80 9.08 -14.20
CA ALA A 356 21.11 9.68 -13.94
C ALA A 356 21.40 10.90 -14.84
N ALA A 357 20.83 10.95 -16.05
CA ALA A 357 20.97 12.10 -16.94
C ALA A 357 20.10 13.31 -16.53
N ARG A 358 19.09 13.11 -15.65
CA ARG A 358 18.22 14.20 -15.20
C ARG A 358 18.97 15.06 -14.18
N PRO A 359 18.92 16.40 -14.28
CA PRO A 359 19.52 17.26 -13.27
C PRO A 359 18.94 16.96 -11.89
N ALA A 360 19.82 16.94 -10.88
CA ALA A 360 19.39 16.77 -9.49
C ALA A 360 18.34 17.82 -9.15
N ALA A 361 17.34 17.43 -8.35
CA ALA A 361 16.36 18.38 -7.84
C ALA A 361 17.11 19.56 -7.19
N PRO A 362 16.67 20.81 -7.44
CA PRO A 362 17.33 21.99 -6.90
C PRO A 362 17.41 21.84 -5.37
N ARG A 363 18.62 21.88 -4.84
CA ARG A 363 18.83 21.93 -3.38
C ARG A 363 18.23 23.24 -2.87
N SER A 364 17.70 23.20 -1.64
CA SER A 364 17.28 24.42 -0.98
C SER A 364 18.49 25.35 -0.83
N ASN A 365 18.28 26.64 -1.09
CA ASN A 365 19.32 27.68 -0.97
C ASN A 365 19.39 28.24 0.46
N LEU A 366 18.75 27.60 1.43
CA LEU A 366 18.77 28.02 2.83
C LEU A 366 20.06 27.55 3.52
N PRO A 367 20.60 28.33 4.48
CA PRO A 367 21.70 27.87 5.32
C PRO A 367 21.36 26.55 6.03
N PRO A 368 22.31 25.61 6.16
CA PRO A 368 22.05 24.28 6.70
C PRO A 368 21.52 24.32 8.14
N GLU A 369 21.92 25.29 8.96
CA GLU A 369 21.41 25.47 10.31
C GLU A 369 19.91 25.84 10.31
N LEU A 370 19.50 26.67 9.36
CA LEU A 370 18.09 27.07 9.20
C LEU A 370 17.26 25.89 8.68
N GLU A 371 17.79 25.11 7.74
CA GLU A 371 17.13 23.88 7.27
C GLU A 371 16.88 22.92 8.44
N GLN A 372 17.90 22.62 9.24
CA GLN A 372 17.79 21.74 10.41
C GLN A 372 16.71 22.22 11.40
N ARG A 373 16.61 23.54 11.62
CA ARG A 373 15.58 24.11 12.50
C ARG A 373 14.18 24.00 11.90
N ILE A 374 14.01 24.25 10.61
CA ILE A 374 12.71 24.06 9.94
C ILE A 374 12.32 22.59 9.98
N GLU A 375 13.24 21.66 9.73
CA GLU A 375 12.97 20.22 9.84
C GLU A 375 12.52 19.84 11.27
N ALA A 376 13.22 20.32 12.29
CA ALA A 376 12.88 20.07 13.68
C ALA A 376 11.48 20.60 14.01
N TYR A 377 11.16 21.82 13.56
CA TYR A 377 9.83 22.40 13.67
C TYR A 377 8.76 21.52 13.00
N LEU A 378 8.99 21.07 11.76
CA LEU A 378 8.05 20.23 11.01
C LEU A 378 7.86 18.86 11.68
N ARG A 379 8.94 18.22 12.17
CA ARG A 379 8.86 16.97 12.95
C ARG A 379 8.04 17.14 14.22
N ASN A 380 8.27 18.22 14.98
CA ASN A 380 7.53 18.52 16.21
C ASN A 380 6.04 18.77 15.93
N LYS A 381 5.74 19.54 14.87
CA LYS A 381 4.37 19.79 14.41
C LYS A 381 3.66 18.49 14.02
N ALA A 382 4.30 17.65 13.21
CA ALA A 382 3.76 16.36 12.80
C ALA A 382 3.52 15.43 14.01
N SER A 383 4.45 15.41 14.97
CA SER A 383 4.30 14.65 16.21
C SER A 383 3.10 15.11 17.02
N LEU A 384 2.92 16.42 17.19
CA LEU A 384 1.78 16.98 17.93
C LEU A 384 0.45 16.67 17.23
N GLN A 385 0.42 16.75 15.89
CA GLN A 385 -0.75 16.34 15.10
C GLN A 385 -1.09 14.86 15.27
N ARG A 386 -0.10 13.97 15.39
CA ARG A 386 -0.34 12.54 15.67
C ARG A 386 -0.97 12.34 17.05
N VAL A 387 -0.47 13.02 18.08
CA VAL A 387 -1.06 12.96 19.44
C VAL A 387 -2.50 13.48 19.44
N ALA A 388 -2.76 14.62 18.78
CA ALA A 388 -4.10 15.17 18.66
C ALA A 388 -5.08 14.18 18.01
N ARG A 389 -4.62 13.50 16.94
CA ARG A 389 -5.40 12.46 16.27
C ARG A 389 -5.66 11.28 17.20
N GLN A 390 -4.65 10.79 17.91
CA GLN A 390 -4.78 9.66 18.83
C GLN A 390 -5.75 9.95 20.00
N GLN A 391 -5.68 11.15 20.61
CA GLN A 391 -6.59 11.54 21.70
C GLN A 391 -8.03 11.71 21.21
N ALA A 392 -8.22 12.32 20.04
CA ALA A 392 -9.55 12.41 19.42
C ALA A 392 -10.18 11.03 19.15
N GLN A 393 -9.39 9.96 19.18
CA GLN A 393 -9.82 8.57 18.97
C GLN A 393 -10.06 7.84 20.29
N SER A 394 -9.21 8.03 21.30
CA SER A 394 -9.41 7.43 22.63
C SER A 394 -10.69 7.92 23.30
N ASP A 395 -11.02 9.20 23.11
CA ASP A 395 -12.14 9.84 23.79
C ASP A 395 -13.47 9.69 23.00
N GLY A 396 -13.37 9.22 21.76
CA GLY A 396 -14.47 9.10 20.80
C GLY A 396 -15.22 7.77 20.83
N ALA A 397 -15.67 7.29 21.98
CA ALA A 397 -16.51 6.08 22.19
C ALA A 397 -15.94 4.74 21.62
N PRO A 398 -16.28 3.57 22.21
CA PRO A 398 -15.82 2.29 21.66
C PRO A 398 -16.26 2.13 20.20
N ALA A 399 -15.43 1.45 19.39
CA ALA A 399 -15.59 1.29 17.94
C ALA A 399 -16.96 0.75 17.46
N ASN A 400 -17.83 0.31 18.37
CA ASN A 400 -19.20 -0.17 18.13
C ASN A 400 -20.31 0.87 18.44
N ALA A 401 -19.99 2.11 18.83
CA ALA A 401 -21.00 3.12 19.08
C ALA A 401 -21.67 3.56 17.76
N LYS A 402 -22.95 3.22 17.59
CA LYS A 402 -23.78 3.57 16.40
C LYS A 402 -23.95 5.08 16.16
N LYS A 403 -23.50 5.94 17.09
CA LYS A 403 -23.69 7.38 17.04
C LYS A 403 -22.34 8.09 17.06
N PRO A 404 -22.04 8.99 16.10
CA PRO A 404 -20.82 9.79 16.14
C PRO A 404 -20.79 10.65 17.41
N PRO A 405 -19.59 11.04 17.89
CA PRO A 405 -19.48 11.97 19.01
C PRO A 405 -20.28 13.23 18.72
N SER A 406 -20.99 13.75 19.73
CA SER A 406 -21.70 15.02 19.59
C SER A 406 -20.71 16.13 19.26
N ALA A 407 -21.16 17.17 18.54
CA ALA A 407 -20.32 18.33 18.24
C ALA A 407 -19.75 18.97 19.53
N GLU A 408 -20.47 18.87 20.65
CA GLU A 408 -20.04 19.32 21.97
C GLU A 408 -18.90 18.47 22.54
N ALA A 409 -19.00 17.14 22.45
CA ALA A 409 -17.91 16.24 22.88
C ALA A 409 -16.63 16.46 22.06
N ALA A 410 -16.76 16.68 20.75
CA ALA A 410 -15.62 17.01 19.89
C ALA A 410 -14.96 18.35 20.27
N ARG A 411 -15.76 19.36 20.63
CA ARG A 411 -15.23 20.65 21.12
C ARG A 411 -14.55 20.52 22.48
N ALA A 412 -15.13 19.75 23.40
CA ALA A 412 -14.56 19.51 24.72
C ALA A 412 -13.22 18.76 24.63
N ALA A 413 -13.14 17.72 23.79
CA ALA A 413 -11.89 17.00 23.53
C ALA A 413 -10.81 17.91 22.92
N LEU A 414 -11.19 18.78 21.97
CA LEU A 414 -10.27 19.76 21.39
C LEU A 414 -9.76 20.74 22.46
N ALA A 415 -10.64 21.28 23.29
CA ALA A 415 -10.28 22.20 24.36
C ALA A 415 -9.37 21.52 25.41
N ALA A 416 -9.61 20.25 25.74
CA ALA A 416 -8.76 19.47 26.63
C ALA A 416 -7.37 19.26 26.03
N PHE A 417 -7.28 18.85 24.75
CA PHE A 417 -6.01 18.71 24.04
C PHE A 417 -5.23 20.04 24.00
N GLU A 418 -5.90 21.15 23.68
CA GLU A 418 -5.30 22.48 23.66
C GLU A 418 -4.80 22.91 25.04
N ALA A 419 -5.55 22.60 26.11
CA ALA A 419 -5.13 22.90 27.47
C ALA A 419 -3.90 22.08 27.88
N GLU A 420 -3.89 20.78 27.61
CA GLU A 420 -2.76 19.88 27.90
C GLU A 420 -1.51 20.25 27.09
N ASN A 421 -1.68 20.66 25.84
CA ASN A 421 -0.57 20.94 24.92
C ASN A 421 -0.27 22.43 24.75
N ARG A 422 -0.86 23.31 25.56
CA ARG A 422 -0.77 24.78 25.43
C ARG A 422 0.67 25.27 25.27
N ASN A 423 1.59 24.77 26.10
CA ASN A 423 2.99 25.17 26.07
C ASN A 423 3.69 24.72 24.77
N ARG A 424 3.38 23.51 24.29
CA ARG A 424 3.94 22.98 23.02
C ARG A 424 3.40 23.76 21.82
N ILE A 425 2.09 24.07 21.82
CA ILE A 425 1.45 24.87 20.78
C ILE A 425 2.05 26.28 20.74
N ALA A 426 2.18 26.93 21.91
CA ALA A 426 2.78 28.26 22.01
C ALA A 426 4.26 28.28 21.57
N ALA A 427 5.05 27.27 21.95
CA ALA A 427 6.44 27.11 21.51
C ALA A 427 6.55 26.94 19.98
N LEU A 428 5.69 26.09 19.37
CA LEU A 428 5.64 25.94 17.92
C LEU A 428 5.24 27.24 17.21
N ALA A 429 4.30 28.01 17.78
CA ALA A 429 3.88 29.29 17.21
C ALA A 429 4.98 30.37 17.33
N ALA A 430 5.78 30.35 18.39
CA ALA A 430 6.96 31.21 18.53
C ALA A 430 8.05 30.83 17.52
N GLU A 431 8.39 29.54 17.41
CA GLU A 431 9.40 29.05 16.46
C GLU A 431 8.99 29.36 15.00
N ALA A 432 7.71 29.17 14.65
CA ALA A 432 7.21 29.49 13.32
C ALA A 432 7.34 30.97 12.94
N ARG A 433 7.28 31.89 13.91
CA ARG A 433 7.52 33.32 13.68
C ARG A 433 9.01 33.61 13.53
N ALA A 434 9.84 33.05 14.41
CA ALA A 434 11.30 33.19 14.33
C ALA A 434 11.85 32.68 12.99
N LEU A 435 11.40 31.50 12.53
CA LEU A 435 11.78 30.92 11.24
C LEU A 435 11.37 31.81 10.07
N ARG A 436 10.18 32.44 10.09
CA ARG A 436 9.75 33.38 9.05
C ARG A 436 10.66 34.60 8.98
N GLU A 437 10.97 35.21 10.12
CA GLU A 437 11.85 36.38 10.20
C GLU A 437 13.27 36.07 9.72
N GLU A 438 13.77 34.88 10.04
CA GLU A 438 15.09 34.42 9.62
C GLU A 438 15.16 34.08 8.14
N VAL A 439 14.17 33.35 7.61
CA VAL A 439 14.05 33.11 6.16
C VAL A 439 13.96 34.44 5.41
N ALA A 440 13.18 35.41 5.91
CA ALA A 440 13.10 36.76 5.32
C ALA A 440 14.45 37.48 5.28
N ARG A 441 15.23 37.36 6.36
CA ARG A 441 16.57 37.96 6.46
C ARG A 441 17.56 37.30 5.50
N VAL A 442 17.55 35.97 5.44
CA VAL A 442 18.41 35.18 4.54
C VAL A 442 18.03 35.44 3.07
N SER A 443 16.73 35.49 2.76
CA SER A 443 16.25 35.74 1.41
C SER A 443 16.59 37.15 0.94
N ALA A 444 16.51 38.16 1.81
CA ALA A 444 16.89 39.53 1.47
C ALA A 444 18.37 39.66 1.03
N ASN A 445 19.23 38.77 1.51
CA ASN A 445 20.65 38.74 1.19
C ASN A 445 21.01 37.76 0.06
N SER A 446 20.02 37.06 -0.52
CA SER A 446 20.23 36.05 -1.56
C SER A 446 19.60 36.48 -2.88
N PRO A 447 20.26 36.28 -4.04
CA PRO A 447 19.67 36.57 -5.34
C PRO A 447 18.37 35.79 -5.60
N ALA A 448 18.18 34.62 -4.96
CA ALA A 448 16.94 33.86 -5.03
C ALA A 448 15.77 34.57 -4.31
N GLY A 449 16.05 35.30 -3.22
CA GLY A 449 15.02 36.02 -2.46
C GLY A 449 14.54 37.32 -3.12
N ALA A 450 15.23 37.80 -4.16
CA ALA A 450 14.76 38.93 -4.98
C ALA A 450 13.52 38.56 -5.83
N THR A 451 13.23 37.27 -6.02
CA THR A 451 12.19 36.79 -6.95
C THR A 451 11.02 36.06 -6.27
N LYS A 452 11.19 35.56 -5.03
CA LYS A 452 10.20 34.76 -4.31
C LYS A 452 9.85 35.36 -2.97
N SER A 453 8.57 35.33 -2.61
CA SER A 453 8.11 35.74 -1.27
C SER A 453 8.58 34.75 -0.20
N VAL A 454 8.66 35.20 1.06
CA VAL A 454 9.00 34.34 2.22
C VAL A 454 8.05 33.15 2.33
N ASP A 455 6.75 33.37 2.12
CA ASP A 455 5.75 32.31 2.16
C ASP A 455 5.94 31.29 1.02
N THR A 456 6.32 31.75 -0.17
CA THR A 456 6.68 30.86 -1.29
C THR A 456 7.92 30.03 -0.97
N LEU A 457 8.96 30.62 -0.38
CA LEU A 457 10.18 29.91 0.02
C LEU A 457 9.89 28.84 1.09
N LEU A 458 9.05 29.16 2.07
CA LEU A 458 8.62 28.20 3.10
C LEU A 458 7.74 27.07 2.52
N ALA A 459 6.87 27.38 1.57
CA ALA A 459 6.06 26.38 0.88
C ALA A 459 6.94 25.45 0.02
N ASP A 460 7.89 26.01 -0.74
CA ASP A 460 8.88 25.25 -1.52
C ASP A 460 9.70 24.33 -0.62
N PHE A 461 10.18 24.84 0.53
CA PHE A 461 10.91 24.03 1.51
C PHE A 461 10.03 22.91 2.09
N ALA A 462 8.79 23.23 2.49
CA ALA A 462 7.88 22.22 3.03
C ALA A 462 7.56 21.12 2.02
N ALA A 463 7.41 21.47 0.73
CA ALA A 463 7.24 20.53 -0.36
C ALA A 463 8.49 19.66 -0.56
N ALA A 464 9.69 20.28 -0.60
CA ALA A 464 10.96 19.56 -0.72
C ALA A 464 11.19 18.60 0.47
N PHE A 465 10.91 19.05 1.69
CA PHE A 465 11.02 18.22 2.89
C PHE A 465 10.04 17.05 2.87
N LYS A 466 8.78 17.28 2.46
CA LYS A 466 7.79 16.21 2.28
C LYS A 466 8.28 15.19 1.24
N GLN A 467 8.83 15.66 0.12
CA GLN A 467 9.39 14.80 -0.91
C GLN A 467 10.58 13.98 -0.39
N GLN A 468 11.46 14.59 0.41
CA GLN A 468 12.58 13.89 1.04
C GLN A 468 12.10 12.82 2.03
N GLN A 469 11.06 13.11 2.83
CA GLN A 469 10.44 12.11 3.71
C GLN A 469 9.83 10.95 2.92
N LEU A 470 9.16 11.25 1.81
CA LEU A 470 8.59 10.25 0.93
C LEU A 470 9.69 9.38 0.29
N GLN A 471 10.77 9.99 -0.19
CA GLN A 471 11.94 9.28 -0.72
C GLN A 471 12.57 8.37 0.33
N ALA A 472 12.76 8.86 1.56
CA ALA A 472 13.30 8.05 2.66
C ALA A 472 12.38 6.87 3.00
N LEU A 473 11.06 7.09 3.02
CA LEU A 473 10.06 6.03 3.26
C LEU A 473 10.08 4.95 2.17
N TYR A 474 10.23 5.35 0.91
CA TYR A 474 10.24 4.45 -0.24
C TYR A 474 11.64 3.97 -0.63
N GLN A 475 12.70 4.26 0.14
CA GLN A 475 14.07 3.96 -0.28
C GLN A 475 14.30 2.47 -0.60
N ASP A 476 13.83 1.57 0.26
CA ASP A 476 13.95 0.13 0.02
C ASP A 476 13.04 -0.35 -1.14
N TYR A 477 11.85 0.23 -1.28
CA TYR A 477 10.96 -0.05 -2.41
C TYR A 477 11.66 0.34 -3.72
N ARG A 478 12.15 1.58 -3.80
CA ARG A 478 12.89 2.11 -4.93
C ARG A 478 14.10 1.25 -5.25
N THR A 479 14.86 0.85 -4.25
CA THR A 479 16.02 -0.03 -4.40
C THR A 479 15.60 -1.39 -4.96
N ALA A 480 14.59 -2.03 -4.37
CA ALA A 480 14.08 -3.31 -4.84
C ALA A 480 13.62 -3.27 -6.32
N VAL A 481 12.97 -2.18 -6.73
CA VAL A 481 12.36 -2.04 -8.05
C VAL A 481 13.34 -1.54 -9.10
N LEU A 482 14.18 -0.56 -8.79
CA LEU A 482 14.95 0.20 -9.77
C LEU A 482 16.45 -0.05 -9.72
N GLN A 483 17.03 -0.47 -8.58
CA GLN A 483 18.48 -0.69 -8.47
C GLN A 483 18.89 -1.84 -9.38
N PRO A 484 19.76 -1.64 -10.39
CA PRO A 484 20.27 -2.74 -11.21
C PRO A 484 21.19 -3.68 -10.42
N GLY A 485 21.33 -4.92 -10.89
CA GLY A 485 22.29 -5.89 -10.34
C GLY A 485 21.84 -6.65 -9.09
N LEU A 486 20.66 -6.37 -8.54
CA LEU A 486 20.07 -7.20 -7.49
C LEU A 486 19.45 -8.47 -8.06
N ARG A 487 19.71 -9.61 -7.40
CA ARG A 487 19.07 -10.89 -7.70
C ARG A 487 17.58 -10.86 -7.34
N PRO A 488 16.70 -11.63 -7.99
CA PRO A 488 15.26 -11.62 -7.73
C PRO A 488 14.91 -11.79 -6.24
N ALA A 489 15.50 -12.77 -5.56
CA ALA A 489 15.22 -13.01 -4.14
C ALA A 489 15.66 -11.87 -3.21
N GLN A 490 16.69 -11.10 -3.58
CA GLN A 490 17.10 -9.90 -2.83
C GLN A 490 16.10 -8.76 -3.02
N ARG A 491 15.55 -8.62 -4.24
CA ARG A 491 14.50 -7.64 -4.54
C ARG A 491 13.23 -7.95 -3.75
N ASP A 492 12.83 -9.23 -3.72
CA ASP A 492 11.68 -9.67 -2.93
C ASP A 492 11.86 -9.37 -1.44
N LEU A 493 13.05 -9.65 -0.89
CA LEU A 493 13.35 -9.37 0.52
C LEU A 493 13.22 -7.86 0.85
N LEU A 494 13.81 -6.99 0.02
CA LEU A 494 13.72 -5.54 0.20
C LEU A 494 12.29 -5.03 0.00
N PHE A 495 11.60 -5.53 -1.01
CA PHE A 495 10.24 -5.11 -1.33
C PHE A 495 9.25 -5.52 -0.23
N ASN A 496 9.33 -6.75 0.28
CA ASN A 496 8.52 -7.20 1.40
C ASN A 496 8.73 -6.31 2.63
N ALA A 497 9.98 -5.98 2.94
CA ALA A 497 10.31 -5.10 4.05
C ALA A 497 9.79 -3.67 3.83
N ALA A 498 9.91 -3.15 2.60
CA ALA A 498 9.40 -1.83 2.26
C ALA A 498 7.88 -1.75 2.39
N VAL A 499 7.14 -2.75 1.87
CA VAL A 499 5.67 -2.82 1.98
C VAL A 499 5.24 -2.88 3.44
N ALA A 500 5.92 -3.66 4.29
CA ALA A 500 5.66 -3.69 5.72
C ALA A 500 5.91 -2.32 6.39
N ALA A 501 6.97 -1.60 5.98
CA ALA A 501 7.30 -0.27 6.50
C ALA A 501 6.30 0.83 6.08
N LEU A 502 5.58 0.65 4.96
CA LEU A 502 4.52 1.57 4.55
C LEU A 502 3.31 1.54 5.49
N ASP A 503 3.21 0.55 6.39
CA ASP A 503 2.19 0.49 7.44
C ASP A 503 0.79 0.77 6.87
N LEU A 504 0.44 0.01 5.81
CA LEU A 504 -0.78 0.14 4.96
C LEU A 504 -2.09 -0.17 5.69
N THR A 505 -2.08 0.04 7.00
CA THR A 505 -3.05 -0.42 7.97
C THR A 505 -4.43 0.19 7.86
N GLY A 506 -4.56 1.25 7.05
CA GLY A 506 -5.78 2.03 6.84
C GLY A 506 -6.59 1.69 5.61
N LEU A 507 -6.05 0.83 4.75
CA LEU A 507 -6.73 0.33 3.56
C LEU A 507 -7.44 -0.96 3.99
N LYS A 508 -8.74 -0.86 4.29
CA LYS A 508 -9.53 -1.92 4.91
C LYS A 508 -10.12 -2.84 3.84
N ASP A 509 -9.40 -3.91 3.53
CA ASP A 509 -9.96 -5.09 2.84
C ASP A 509 -10.15 -6.23 3.83
N TRP A 510 -11.12 -6.12 4.75
CA TRP A 510 -11.60 -7.30 5.47
C TRP A 510 -12.80 -7.87 4.71
N GLN A 511 -12.80 -9.17 4.48
CA GLN A 511 -13.98 -9.89 4.02
C GLN A 511 -14.36 -10.87 5.12
N ALA A 512 -15.59 -10.76 5.63
CA ALA A 512 -16.19 -11.85 6.38
C ALA A 512 -16.46 -12.97 5.38
N VAL A 513 -15.80 -14.09 5.57
CA VAL A 513 -15.97 -15.26 4.72
C VAL A 513 -16.85 -16.24 5.50
N PRO A 514 -18.00 -16.68 4.95
CA PRO A 514 -18.81 -17.70 5.59
C PRO A 514 -18.06 -19.04 5.61
N GLU A 515 -18.12 -19.74 6.75
CA GLU A 515 -17.61 -21.11 6.92
C GLU A 515 -18.32 -22.10 5.99
#